data_AF-A0A355CNU0-F1
#
_entry.id   AF-A0A355CNU0-F1
#
_cell.length_a   1.000
_cell.length_b   1.000
_cell.length_c   1.000
_cell.angle_alpha   90.00
_cell.angle_beta   90.00
_cell.angle_gamma   90.00
#
_symmetry.space_group_name_H-M   'P 1'
#
loop_
_entity.id
_entity.type
_entity.pdbx_description
1 polymer ?
#
loop_
_entity_poly.entity_id
_entity_poly.type
_entity_poly.pdbx_seq_one_letter_code
_entity_poly.pdbx_strand_id
1 'polypeptide(L)'
;MTQQNLPRPFPSPKVPETKPPQEKKLLDRYRDIIDLKHYSSRTGDTYIFWVKEFILFHNKRHPKEMGAPEINQFLTHLVTDKKISASSQNQALSAVLFLYRHVLHIGLDEASLSEFRPQRGKTEPTVLSKDEVKRVFQNMTGINKLIAQVMYGGGLRVMECMRLRVKDIDFDNHTIIVRDGKGEDDRITILADSVIEPLRLHLRYVKSSQRIC
;
A
#
# COMPACT_ATOMS: atom_id res chain seq x y z
N MET A 1 -3.29 42.88 -73.69
CA MET A 1 -2.89 41.51 -73.29
C MET A 1 -2.87 41.46 -71.78
N THR A 2 -3.87 40.81 -71.21
CA THR A 2 -4.28 40.88 -69.80
C THR A 2 -3.37 39.99 -68.95
N GLN A 3 -2.60 40.57 -68.02
CA GLN A 3 -1.84 39.78 -67.04
C GLN A 3 -2.81 39.24 -65.99
N GLN A 4 -2.97 37.92 -66.01
CA GLN A 4 -3.83 37.15 -65.13
C GLN A 4 -3.13 37.00 -63.77
N ASN A 5 -3.62 37.72 -62.77
CA ASN A 5 -3.10 37.70 -61.41
C ASN A 5 -3.52 36.38 -60.73
N LEU A 6 -2.60 35.43 -60.63
CA LEU A 6 -2.83 34.16 -59.91
C LEU A 6 -2.90 34.42 -58.39
N PRO A 7 -3.86 33.82 -57.66
CA PRO A 7 -3.95 33.98 -56.22
C PRO A 7 -2.78 33.31 -55.50
N ARG A 8 -2.25 33.97 -54.46
CA ARG A 8 -1.17 33.44 -53.62
C ARG A 8 -1.65 32.15 -52.92
N PRO A 9 -0.82 31.11 -52.82
CA PRO A 9 -1.20 29.88 -52.13
C PRO A 9 -1.49 30.17 -50.65
N PHE A 10 -2.58 29.60 -50.14
CA PHE A 10 -2.91 29.65 -48.72
C PHE A 10 -1.77 29.02 -47.91
N PRO A 11 -1.35 29.61 -46.77
CA PRO A 11 -0.39 28.97 -45.90
C PRO A 11 -1.00 27.66 -45.38
N SER A 12 -0.34 26.55 -45.65
CA SER A 12 -0.72 25.24 -45.11
C SER A 12 -0.90 25.33 -43.59
N PRO A 13 -1.93 24.70 -43.00
CA PRO A 13 -2.07 24.64 -41.55
C PRO A 13 -0.79 24.03 -40.97
N LYS A 14 -0.11 24.77 -40.10
CA LYS A 14 0.99 24.21 -39.30
C LYS A 14 0.39 23.12 -38.42
N VAL A 15 0.55 21.87 -38.82
CA VAL A 15 0.28 20.71 -37.97
C VAL A 15 1.14 20.93 -36.72
N PRO A 16 0.58 20.95 -35.50
CA PRO A 16 1.40 21.05 -34.31
C PRO A 16 2.34 19.85 -34.29
N GLU A 17 3.65 20.11 -34.34
CA GLU A 17 4.69 19.10 -34.13
C GLU A 17 4.45 18.47 -32.76
N THR A 18 3.78 17.32 -32.73
CA THR A 18 3.67 16.51 -31.53
C THR A 18 5.06 16.00 -31.22
N LYS A 19 5.67 16.52 -30.14
CA LYS A 19 6.90 15.97 -29.57
C LYS A 19 6.74 14.45 -29.46
N PRO A 20 7.76 13.66 -29.85
CA PRO A 20 7.70 12.20 -29.70
C PRO A 20 7.36 11.85 -28.24
N PRO A 21 6.60 10.77 -27.99
CA PRO A 21 6.22 10.40 -26.62
C PRO A 21 7.49 10.27 -25.78
N GLN A 22 7.67 11.14 -24.78
CA GLN A 22 8.78 11.00 -23.86
C GLN A 22 8.68 9.63 -23.19
N GLU A 23 9.73 8.81 -23.31
CA GLU A 23 9.77 7.51 -22.66
C GLU A 23 9.56 7.72 -21.16
N LYS A 24 8.49 7.14 -20.61
CA LYS A 24 8.14 7.28 -19.19
C LYS A 24 9.33 6.85 -18.34
N LYS A 25 9.64 7.62 -17.29
CA LYS A 25 10.75 7.29 -16.38
C LYS A 25 10.51 5.92 -15.74
N LEU A 26 11.58 5.24 -15.35
CA LEU A 26 11.51 3.88 -14.79
C LEU A 26 10.54 3.77 -13.61
N LEU A 27 10.55 4.74 -12.69
CA LEU A 27 9.67 4.75 -11.53
C LEU A 27 8.21 5.03 -11.89
N ASP A 28 7.95 5.79 -12.95
CA ASP A 28 6.59 6.06 -13.43
C ASP A 28 6.02 4.78 -14.05
N ARG A 29 6.82 4.08 -14.88
CA ARG A 29 6.46 2.74 -15.38
C ARG A 29 6.23 1.75 -14.25
N TYR A 30 7.05 1.81 -13.20
CA TYR A 30 6.91 0.93 -12.04
C TYR A 30 5.58 1.16 -11.31
N ARG A 31 5.18 2.43 -11.15
CA ARG A 31 3.90 2.82 -10.55
C ARG A 31 2.72 2.37 -11.42
N ASP A 32 2.79 2.58 -12.73
CA ASP A 32 1.75 2.13 -13.68
C ASP A 32 1.49 0.62 -13.54
N ILE A 33 2.55 -0.19 -13.38
CA ILE A 33 2.43 -1.66 -13.24
C ILE A 33 1.91 -2.08 -11.86
N ILE A 34 2.23 -1.33 -10.79
CA ILE A 34 1.63 -1.53 -9.46
C ILE A 34 0.12 -1.30 -9.52
N ASP A 35 -0.28 -0.18 -10.13
CA ASP A 35 -1.68 0.23 -10.25
C ASP A 35 -2.46 -0.77 -11.13
N LEU A 36 -1.87 -1.19 -12.25
CA LEU A 36 -2.45 -2.21 -13.15
C LEU A 36 -2.65 -3.57 -12.45
N LYS A 37 -1.79 -3.91 -11.51
CA LYS A 37 -1.91 -5.15 -10.71
C LYS A 37 -2.75 -4.99 -9.45
N HIS A 38 -3.43 -3.85 -9.29
CA HIS A 38 -4.31 -3.55 -8.15
C HIS A 38 -3.66 -3.71 -6.77
N TYR A 39 -2.35 -3.43 -6.67
CA TYR A 39 -1.71 -3.37 -5.37
C TYR A 39 -2.22 -2.18 -4.56
N SER A 40 -2.25 -2.31 -3.24
CA SER A 40 -2.60 -1.19 -2.37
C SER A 40 -1.58 -0.05 -2.52
N SER A 41 -2.03 1.19 -2.39
CA SER A 41 -1.15 2.38 -2.44
C SER A 41 0.04 2.26 -1.48
N ARG A 42 -0.21 1.79 -0.25
CA ARG A 42 0.82 1.54 0.76
C ARG A 42 1.87 0.51 0.29
N THR A 43 1.42 -0.56 -0.37
CA THR A 43 2.35 -1.54 -0.96
C THR A 43 3.16 -0.90 -2.07
N GLY A 44 2.52 -0.12 -2.94
CA GLY A 44 3.19 0.60 -4.02
C GLY A 44 4.26 1.57 -3.51
N ASP A 45 3.94 2.39 -2.52
CA ASP A 45 4.88 3.33 -1.90
C ASP A 45 6.07 2.60 -1.27
N THR A 46 5.81 1.48 -0.57
CA THR A 46 6.86 0.64 0.02
C THR A 46 7.78 0.07 -1.06
N TYR A 47 7.22 -0.40 -2.16
CA TYR A 47 7.98 -0.99 -3.26
C TYR A 47 8.82 0.07 -3.98
N ILE A 48 8.23 1.23 -4.26
CA ILE A 48 8.94 2.38 -4.85
C ILE A 48 10.09 2.83 -3.94
N PHE A 49 9.86 2.87 -2.62
CA PHE A 49 10.91 3.19 -1.66
C PHE A 49 12.10 2.22 -1.78
N TRP A 50 11.86 0.91 -1.75
CA TRP A 50 12.93 -0.08 -1.84
C TRP A 50 13.66 -0.07 -3.19
N VAL A 51 12.95 0.15 -4.29
CA VAL A 51 13.56 0.29 -5.62
C VAL A 51 14.44 1.56 -5.69
N LYS A 52 14.01 2.67 -5.10
CA LYS A 52 14.83 3.87 -5.01
C LYS A 52 16.10 3.62 -4.20
N GLU A 53 15.99 3.00 -3.04
CA GLU A 53 17.14 2.65 -2.20
C GLU A 53 18.12 1.73 -2.94
N PHE A 54 17.63 0.74 -3.68
CA PHE A 54 18.45 -0.13 -4.51
C PHE A 54 19.22 0.64 -5.60
N ILE A 55 18.55 1.54 -6.31
CA ILE A 55 19.18 2.37 -7.36
C ILE A 55 20.21 3.33 -6.75
N LEU A 56 19.90 3.93 -5.59
CA LEU A 56 20.81 4.84 -4.91
C LEU A 56 22.05 4.14 -4.37
N PHE A 57 21.90 2.92 -3.81
CA PHE A 57 23.01 2.10 -3.35
C PHE A 57 24.00 1.78 -4.48
N HIS A 58 23.50 1.56 -5.70
CA HIS A 58 24.31 1.32 -6.89
C HIS A 58 24.64 2.60 -7.68
N ASN A 59 24.75 3.75 -7.01
CA ASN A 59 25.16 5.03 -7.60
C ASN A 59 24.33 5.47 -8.82
N LYS A 60 23.02 5.19 -8.82
CA LYS A 60 22.09 5.47 -9.92
C LYS A 60 22.38 4.71 -11.21
N ARG A 61 23.15 3.61 -11.15
CA ARG A 61 23.34 2.68 -12.26
C ARG A 61 21.98 2.08 -12.66
N HIS A 62 21.77 1.89 -13.96
CA HIS A 62 20.46 1.46 -14.45
C HIS A 62 20.22 -0.03 -14.11
N PRO A 63 19.07 -0.42 -13.52
CA PRO A 63 18.80 -1.81 -13.12
C PRO A 63 18.88 -2.87 -14.23
N LYS A 64 18.78 -2.47 -15.51
CA LYS A 64 19.02 -3.36 -16.66
C LYS A 64 20.47 -3.87 -16.76
N GLU A 65 21.42 -3.13 -16.21
CA GLU A 65 22.84 -3.48 -16.22
C GLU A 65 23.24 -4.31 -15.00
N MET A 66 22.29 -4.60 -14.11
CA MET A 66 22.51 -5.22 -12.81
C MET A 66 21.74 -6.55 -12.74
N GLY A 67 22.27 -7.53 -12.04
CA GLY A 67 21.67 -8.86 -11.91
C GLY A 67 21.63 -9.35 -10.46
N ALA A 68 21.59 -10.68 -10.29
CA ALA A 68 21.61 -11.31 -8.97
C ALA A 68 22.78 -10.86 -8.07
N PRO A 69 24.02 -10.66 -8.57
CA PRO A 69 25.13 -10.21 -7.71
C PRO A 69 24.87 -8.85 -7.06
N GLU A 70 24.37 -7.87 -7.81
CA GLU A 70 24.05 -6.54 -7.30
C GLU A 70 22.86 -6.55 -6.33
N ILE A 71 21.87 -7.42 -6.56
CA ILE A 71 20.76 -7.64 -5.62
C ILE A 71 21.30 -8.18 -4.30
N ASN A 72 22.20 -9.16 -4.36
CA ASN A 72 22.80 -9.78 -3.18
C ASN A 72 23.62 -8.77 -2.38
N GLN A 73 24.46 -7.98 -3.05
CA GLN A 73 25.25 -6.93 -2.42
C GLN A 73 24.36 -5.92 -1.68
N PHE A 74 23.24 -5.52 -2.30
CA PHE A 74 22.28 -4.61 -1.68
C PHE A 74 21.62 -5.23 -0.45
N LEU A 75 21.15 -6.48 -0.53
CA LEU A 75 20.53 -7.15 0.61
C LEU A 75 21.50 -7.34 1.77
N THR A 76 22.77 -7.67 1.49
CA THR A 76 23.82 -7.78 2.51
C THR A 76 24.08 -6.43 3.17
N HIS A 77 24.15 -5.33 2.41
CA HIS A 77 24.26 -3.98 2.98
C HIS A 77 23.09 -3.65 3.92
N LEU A 78 21.86 -4.01 3.53
CA LEU A 78 20.69 -3.76 4.37
C LEU A 78 20.75 -4.50 5.72
N VAL A 79 21.25 -5.74 5.73
CA VAL A 79 21.34 -6.54 6.96
C VAL A 79 22.53 -6.11 7.82
N THR A 80 23.70 -5.92 7.22
CA THR A 80 24.93 -5.63 7.97
C THR A 80 24.99 -4.19 8.46
N ASP A 81 24.70 -3.23 7.57
CA ASP A 81 24.88 -1.81 7.87
C ASP A 81 23.60 -1.17 8.41
N LYS A 82 22.44 -1.48 7.80
CA LYS A 82 21.15 -0.93 8.23
C LYS A 82 20.42 -1.78 9.28
N LYS A 83 20.92 -2.98 9.59
CA LYS A 83 20.37 -3.89 10.63
C LYS A 83 18.86 -4.11 10.52
N ILE A 84 18.36 -4.26 9.29
CA ILE A 84 16.92 -4.40 9.06
C ILE A 84 16.40 -5.78 9.50
N SER A 85 15.10 -5.83 9.83
CA SER A 85 14.43 -7.09 10.14
C SER A 85 14.31 -8.02 8.92
N ALA A 86 14.17 -9.32 9.16
CA ALA A 86 13.87 -10.32 8.13
C ALA A 86 12.59 -9.99 7.31
N SER A 87 11.59 -9.37 7.95
CA SER A 87 10.37 -8.93 7.26
C SER A 87 10.67 -7.78 6.29
N SER A 88 11.47 -6.81 6.72
CA SER A 88 11.91 -5.68 5.89
C SER A 88 12.77 -6.16 4.72
N GLN A 89 13.69 -7.10 4.96
CA GLN A 89 14.53 -7.69 3.90
C GLN A 89 13.68 -8.41 2.85
N ASN A 90 12.68 -9.19 3.28
CA ASN A 90 11.74 -9.83 2.37
C ASN A 90 10.94 -8.82 1.53
N GLN A 91 10.55 -7.69 2.10
CA GLN A 91 9.88 -6.61 1.37
C GLN A 91 10.80 -5.98 0.33
N ALA A 92 12.05 -5.69 0.70
CA ALA A 92 13.06 -5.15 -0.21
C ALA A 92 13.32 -6.10 -1.38
N LEU A 93 13.56 -7.39 -1.10
CA LEU A 93 13.75 -8.42 -2.13
C LEU A 93 12.50 -8.54 -3.04
N SER A 94 11.30 -8.53 -2.47
CA SER A 94 10.05 -8.62 -3.26
C SER A 94 9.87 -7.42 -4.19
N ALA A 95 10.20 -6.22 -3.73
CA ALA A 95 10.11 -5.00 -4.54
C ALA A 95 11.10 -5.01 -5.71
N VAL A 96 12.33 -5.46 -5.46
CA VAL A 96 13.37 -5.59 -6.49
C VAL A 96 13.00 -6.70 -7.48
N LEU A 97 12.59 -7.89 -7.01
CA LEU A 97 12.12 -8.95 -7.90
C LEU A 97 10.93 -8.51 -8.78
N PHE A 98 10.01 -7.72 -8.23
CA PHE A 98 8.91 -7.15 -8.99
C PHE A 98 9.39 -6.24 -10.13
N LEU A 99 10.43 -5.43 -9.90
CA LEU A 99 11.06 -4.58 -10.93
C LEU A 99 11.56 -5.44 -12.09
N TYR A 100 12.35 -6.47 -11.80
CA TYR A 100 12.95 -7.33 -12.83
C TYR A 100 11.90 -8.13 -13.59
N ARG A 101 10.93 -8.74 -12.89
CA ARG A 101 9.91 -9.59 -13.51
C ARG A 101 8.86 -8.83 -14.31
N HIS A 102 8.35 -7.72 -13.76
CA HIS A 102 7.15 -7.08 -14.30
C HIS A 102 7.40 -5.76 -15.02
N VAL A 103 8.54 -5.10 -14.78
CA VAL A 103 8.84 -3.80 -15.41
C VAL A 103 9.95 -3.94 -16.44
N LEU A 104 10.99 -4.73 -16.14
CA LEU A 104 12.13 -4.93 -17.04
C LEU A 104 12.01 -6.21 -17.89
N HIS A 105 11.17 -7.16 -17.47
CA HIS A 105 11.00 -8.47 -18.10
C HIS A 105 12.33 -9.24 -18.26
N ILE A 106 13.19 -9.14 -17.26
CA ILE A 106 14.48 -9.85 -17.20
C ILE A 106 14.31 -11.07 -16.28
N GLY A 107 14.62 -12.25 -16.80
CA GLY A 107 14.70 -13.47 -16.02
C GLY A 107 15.92 -13.42 -15.11
N LEU A 108 15.70 -13.51 -13.80
CA LEU A 108 16.76 -13.70 -12.82
C LEU A 108 16.84 -15.18 -12.46
N ASP A 109 18.04 -15.68 -12.23
CA ASP A 109 18.23 -17.03 -11.70
C ASP A 109 17.70 -17.10 -10.26
N GLU A 110 16.52 -17.68 -10.10
CA GLU A 110 15.83 -17.77 -8.81
C GLU A 110 16.56 -18.65 -7.80
N ALA A 111 17.39 -19.59 -8.26
CA ALA A 111 18.19 -20.44 -7.39
C ALA A 111 19.19 -19.57 -6.58
N SER A 112 19.89 -18.67 -7.27
CA SER A 112 20.83 -17.72 -6.66
C SER A 112 20.18 -16.74 -5.66
N LEU A 113 18.86 -16.52 -5.75
CA LEU A 113 18.13 -15.59 -4.86
C LEU A 113 17.42 -16.30 -3.70
N SER A 114 17.29 -17.63 -3.78
CA SER A 114 16.62 -18.46 -2.77
C SER A 114 17.41 -18.53 -1.46
N GLU A 115 18.75 -18.52 -1.53
CA GLU A 115 19.66 -18.51 -0.36
C GLU A 115 19.48 -17.27 0.53
N PHE A 116 19.01 -16.16 -0.06
CA PHE A 116 18.92 -14.86 0.62
C PHE A 116 17.52 -14.53 1.12
N ARG A 117 16.53 -15.42 0.91
CA ARG A 117 15.23 -15.25 1.56
C ARG A 117 15.38 -15.60 3.04
N PRO A 118 15.22 -14.63 3.95
CA PRO A 118 15.29 -14.94 5.37
C PRO A 118 14.17 -15.92 5.73
N GLN A 119 14.55 -17.06 6.32
CA GLN A 119 13.60 -18.00 6.88
C GLN A 119 12.76 -17.27 7.92
N ARG A 120 11.44 -17.31 7.74
CA ARG A 120 10.53 -16.80 8.77
C ARG A 120 10.63 -17.73 9.97
N GLY A 121 11.28 -17.26 11.03
CA GLY A 121 11.07 -17.84 12.35
C GLY A 121 9.57 -17.84 12.64
N LYS A 122 9.01 -18.99 12.98
CA LYS A 122 7.63 -19.06 13.48
C LYS A 122 7.63 -18.41 14.86
N THR A 123 7.15 -17.17 14.94
CA THR A 123 6.87 -16.54 16.23
C THR A 123 5.47 -16.99 16.65
N GLU A 124 5.39 -17.69 17.78
CA GLU A 124 4.09 -17.96 18.42
C GLU A 124 3.41 -16.63 18.74
N PRO A 125 2.15 -16.42 18.34
CA PRO A 125 1.42 -15.20 18.65
C PRO A 125 1.30 -15.05 20.17
N THR A 126 1.90 -14.01 20.74
CA THR A 126 1.68 -13.67 22.14
C THR A 126 0.30 -13.02 22.26
N VAL A 127 -0.62 -13.69 22.96
CA VAL A 127 -1.98 -13.19 23.20
C VAL A 127 -2.09 -12.59 24.59
N LEU A 128 -2.81 -11.48 24.70
CA LEU A 128 -3.12 -10.87 26.00
C LEU A 128 -4.25 -11.65 26.68
N SER A 129 -4.10 -11.87 27.99
CA SER A 129 -5.16 -12.34 28.87
C SER A 129 -6.28 -11.30 29.00
N LYS A 130 -7.48 -11.74 29.41
CA LYS A 130 -8.63 -10.85 29.62
C LYS A 130 -8.32 -9.73 30.62
N ASP A 131 -7.52 -9.99 31.65
CA ASP A 131 -7.18 -8.99 32.66
C ASP A 131 -6.12 -7.99 32.18
N GLU A 132 -5.18 -8.42 31.33
CA GLU A 132 -4.27 -7.49 30.64
C GLU A 132 -5.03 -6.55 29.73
N VAL A 133 -5.99 -7.06 28.95
CA VAL A 133 -6.83 -6.23 28.09
C VAL A 133 -7.62 -5.19 28.90
N LYS A 134 -8.20 -5.59 30.03
CA LYS A 134 -8.87 -4.65 30.94
C LYS A 134 -7.92 -3.55 31.43
N ARG A 135 -6.70 -3.91 31.85
CA ARG A 135 -5.68 -2.93 32.29
C ARG A 135 -5.29 -1.96 31.17
N VAL A 136 -5.16 -2.45 29.94
CA VAL A 136 -4.93 -1.59 28.77
C VAL A 136 -6.08 -0.60 28.60
N PHE A 137 -7.33 -1.07 28.57
CA PHE A 137 -8.50 -0.19 28.41
C PHE A 137 -8.71 0.81 29.56
N GLN A 138 -8.23 0.51 30.76
CA GLN A 138 -8.24 1.46 31.89
C GLN A 138 -7.28 2.63 31.69
N ASN A 139 -6.18 2.42 30.97
CA ASN A 139 -5.18 3.46 30.67
C ASN A 139 -5.46 4.20 29.35
N MET A 140 -6.48 3.80 28.61
CA MET A 140 -6.90 4.47 27.37
C MET A 140 -8.04 5.44 27.64
N THR A 141 -8.10 6.53 26.86
CA THR A 141 -9.15 7.55 26.95
C THR A 141 -9.71 7.91 25.58
N GLY A 142 -10.91 8.50 25.58
CA GLY A 142 -11.55 9.06 24.38
C GLY A 142 -11.78 8.06 23.26
N ILE A 143 -11.64 8.55 22.02
CA ILE A 143 -11.91 7.77 20.79
C ILE A 143 -10.96 6.58 20.62
N ASN A 144 -9.71 6.69 21.08
CA ASN A 144 -8.73 5.61 20.99
C ASN A 144 -9.18 4.39 21.80
N LYS A 145 -9.76 4.62 22.99
CA LYS A 145 -10.38 3.55 23.79
C LYS A 145 -11.53 2.89 23.04
N LEU A 146 -12.44 3.69 22.47
CA LEU A 146 -13.58 3.18 21.72
C LEU A 146 -13.14 2.32 20.53
N ILE A 147 -12.19 2.80 19.74
CA ILE A 147 -11.59 2.05 18.62
C ILE A 147 -11.03 0.71 19.10
N ALA A 148 -10.24 0.72 20.17
CA ALA A 148 -9.62 -0.50 20.68
C ALA A 148 -10.65 -1.49 21.24
N GLN A 149 -11.72 -1.01 21.87
CA GLN A 149 -12.81 -1.86 22.34
C GLN A 149 -13.62 -2.47 21.17
N VAL A 150 -13.91 -1.70 20.12
CA VAL A 150 -14.58 -2.21 18.91
C VAL A 150 -13.72 -3.26 18.22
N MET A 151 -12.42 -2.99 18.06
CA MET A 151 -11.48 -3.95 17.49
C MET A 151 -11.39 -5.24 18.29
N TYR A 152 -11.29 -5.14 19.62
CA TYR A 152 -11.21 -6.31 20.49
C TYR A 152 -12.52 -7.10 20.51
N GLY A 153 -13.66 -6.42 20.65
CA GLY A 153 -14.98 -7.06 20.76
C GLY A 153 -15.46 -7.70 19.48
N GLY A 154 -15.19 -7.06 18.32
CA GLY A 154 -15.58 -7.59 17.01
C GLY A 154 -14.47 -8.25 16.21
N GLY A 155 -13.25 -8.37 16.76
CA GLY A 155 -12.11 -8.93 16.03
C GLY A 155 -11.75 -8.19 14.74
N LEU A 156 -11.97 -6.87 14.70
CA LEU A 156 -11.65 -6.05 13.53
C LEU A 156 -10.15 -5.76 13.46
N ARG A 157 -9.59 -5.80 12.25
CA ARG A 157 -8.27 -5.21 11.98
C ARG A 157 -8.35 -3.69 12.07
N VAL A 158 -7.22 -3.04 12.35
CA VAL A 158 -7.16 -1.57 12.46
C VAL A 158 -7.81 -0.90 11.24
N MET A 159 -7.41 -1.29 10.03
CA MET A 159 -7.95 -0.65 8.81
C MET A 159 -9.43 -0.97 8.55
N GLU A 160 -9.92 -2.12 8.99
CA GLU A 160 -11.34 -2.47 8.92
C GLU A 160 -12.15 -1.55 9.85
N CYS A 161 -11.66 -1.34 11.09
CA CYS A 161 -12.28 -0.43 12.05
C CYS A 161 -12.25 1.03 11.58
N MET A 162 -11.16 1.49 10.96
CA MET A 162 -11.03 2.87 10.46
C MET A 162 -11.92 3.17 9.25
N ARG A 163 -12.33 2.14 8.50
CA ARG A 163 -13.17 2.27 7.30
C ARG A 163 -14.65 1.97 7.57
N LEU A 164 -14.98 1.63 8.81
CA LEU A 164 -16.33 1.27 9.22
C LEU A 164 -17.30 2.42 8.96
N ARG A 165 -18.44 2.13 8.31
CA ARG A 165 -19.47 3.13 8.04
C ARG A 165 -20.63 2.92 9.00
N VAL A 166 -21.40 3.98 9.26
CA VAL A 166 -22.59 3.90 10.14
C VAL A 166 -23.57 2.83 9.68
N LYS A 167 -23.74 2.67 8.36
CA LYS A 167 -24.61 1.65 7.74
C LYS A 167 -24.14 0.20 7.92
N ASP A 168 -22.89 0.01 8.33
CA ASP A 168 -22.30 -1.31 8.51
C ASP A 168 -22.49 -1.82 9.95
N ILE A 169 -23.16 -1.04 10.81
CA ILE A 169 -23.36 -1.34 12.23
C ILE A 169 -24.85 -1.58 12.45
N ASP A 170 -25.20 -2.80 12.84
CA ASP A 170 -26.54 -3.18 13.21
C ASP A 170 -26.61 -3.32 14.74
N PHE A 171 -27.21 -2.31 15.37
CA PHE A 171 -27.37 -2.26 16.82
C PHE A 171 -28.47 -3.19 17.33
N ASP A 172 -29.41 -3.59 16.49
CA ASP A 172 -30.54 -4.43 16.91
C ASP A 172 -30.13 -5.90 16.88
N ASN A 173 -29.35 -6.30 15.87
CA ASN A 173 -28.81 -7.65 15.74
C ASN A 173 -27.43 -7.82 16.39
N HIS A 174 -26.84 -6.75 16.95
CA HIS A 174 -25.51 -6.75 17.57
C HIS A 174 -24.43 -7.26 16.60
N THR A 175 -24.45 -6.77 15.36
CA THR A 175 -23.49 -7.18 14.32
C THR A 175 -22.80 -6.00 13.63
N ILE A 176 -21.63 -6.28 13.09
CA ILE A 176 -20.85 -5.37 12.24
C ILE A 176 -20.58 -6.07 10.91
N ILE A 177 -20.86 -5.40 9.80
CA ILE A 177 -20.50 -5.84 8.45
C ILE A 177 -19.10 -5.27 8.12
N VAL A 178 -18.11 -6.15 8.03
CA VAL A 178 -16.76 -5.78 7.61
C VAL A 178 -16.66 -5.92 6.10
N ARG A 179 -16.55 -4.80 5.41
CA ARG A 179 -16.35 -4.74 3.96
C ARG A 179 -14.87 -4.77 3.59
N ASP A 180 -14.58 -5.25 2.38
CA ASP A 180 -13.23 -5.29 1.82
C ASP A 180 -12.24 -6.10 2.69
N GLY A 181 -12.68 -7.26 3.18
CA GLY A 181 -11.75 -8.25 3.73
C GLY A 181 -10.70 -8.63 2.68
N LYS A 182 -9.50 -9.05 3.12
CA LYS A 182 -8.48 -9.57 2.20
C LYS A 182 -9.08 -10.71 1.36
N GLY A 183 -9.35 -10.45 0.07
CA GLY A 183 -10.07 -11.37 -0.83
C GLY A 183 -11.39 -10.83 -1.41
N GLU A 184 -11.75 -9.56 -1.13
CA GLU A 184 -13.00 -8.91 -1.61
C GLU A 184 -14.30 -9.47 -1.02
N ASP A 185 -14.22 -10.40 -0.06
CA ASP A 185 -15.39 -10.94 0.63
C ASP A 185 -15.79 -10.10 1.86
N ASP A 186 -17.05 -9.68 1.87
CA ASP A 186 -17.71 -9.11 3.04
C ASP A 186 -17.91 -10.20 4.10
N ARG A 187 -17.65 -9.87 5.38
CA ARG A 187 -17.93 -10.77 6.50
C ARG A 187 -18.70 -10.08 7.62
N ILE A 188 -19.54 -10.83 8.30
CA ILE A 188 -20.26 -10.36 9.49
C ILE A 188 -19.45 -10.73 10.73
N THR A 189 -19.34 -9.80 11.67
CA THR A 189 -18.74 -10.02 12.99
C THR A 189 -19.65 -9.48 14.10
N ILE A 190 -19.31 -9.78 15.34
CA ILE A 190 -20.11 -9.45 16.53
C ILE A 190 -19.83 -8.00 16.96
N LEU A 191 -20.88 -7.28 17.35
CA LEU A 191 -20.79 -6.03 18.09
C LEU A 191 -20.93 -6.34 19.58
N ALA A 192 -19.88 -6.14 20.36
CA ALA A 192 -19.95 -6.39 21.80
C ALA A 192 -20.87 -5.38 22.51
N ASP A 193 -21.74 -5.86 23.41
CA ASP A 193 -22.71 -5.01 24.12
C ASP A 193 -22.06 -3.83 24.85
N SER A 194 -20.88 -4.08 25.44
CA SER A 194 -20.10 -3.06 26.15
C SER A 194 -19.69 -1.86 25.29
N VAL A 195 -19.71 -1.98 23.95
CA VAL A 195 -19.36 -0.87 23.04
C VAL A 195 -20.57 -0.18 22.44
N ILE A 196 -21.79 -0.72 22.59
CA ILE A 196 -23.01 -0.17 21.96
C ILE A 196 -23.26 1.28 22.41
N GLU A 197 -23.33 1.51 23.73
CA GLU A 197 -23.60 2.86 24.26
C GLU A 197 -22.48 3.87 23.97
N PRO A 198 -21.19 3.53 24.19
CA PRO A 198 -20.08 4.39 23.76
C PRO A 198 -20.12 4.75 22.26
N LEU A 199 -20.49 3.79 21.42
CA LEU A 199 -20.57 3.98 19.97
C LEU A 199 -21.78 4.85 19.58
N ARG A 200 -22.94 4.67 20.21
CA ARG A 200 -24.11 5.55 20.04
C ARG A 200 -23.79 6.99 20.42
N LEU A 201 -23.08 7.19 21.54
CA LEU A 201 -22.64 8.52 21.97
C LEU A 201 -21.70 9.16 20.93
N HIS A 202 -20.75 8.38 20.40
CA HIS A 202 -19.85 8.83 19.35
C HIS A 202 -20.61 9.22 18.07
N LEU A 203 -21.59 8.42 17.64
CA LEU A 203 -22.42 8.74 16.47
C LEU A 203 -23.23 10.03 16.65
N ARG A 204 -23.76 10.30 17.86
CA ARG A 204 -24.43 11.57 18.17
C ARG A 204 -23.47 12.75 18.03
N TYR A 205 -22.26 12.64 18.57
CA TYR A 205 -21.23 13.66 18.47
C TYR A 205 -20.80 13.95 17.02
N VAL A 206 -20.62 12.90 16.20
CA VAL A 206 -20.29 13.07 14.78
C VAL A 206 -21.44 13.72 14.02
N LYS A 207 -22.69 13.32 14.29
CA LYS A 207 -23.89 13.90 13.66
C LYS A 207 -24.08 15.38 14.02
N SER A 208 -23.78 15.80 15.25
CA SER A 208 -23.82 17.22 15.62
C SER A 208 -22.69 18.00 14.95
N SER A 209 -21.50 17.42 14.84
CA SER A 209 -20.34 18.08 14.24
C SER A 209 -20.48 18.24 12.71
N GLN A 210 -21.09 17.27 12.01
CA GLN A 210 -21.33 17.35 10.56
C GLN A 210 -22.45 18.31 10.16
N ARG A 211 -23.33 18.72 11.09
CA ARG A 211 -24.40 19.68 10.81
C ARG A 211 -23.96 21.14 10.98
N ILE A 212 -22.72 21.38 11.41
CA ILE A 212 -22.18 22.71 11.71
C ILE A 212 -21.20 23.20 10.62
N CYS A 213 -20.89 22.36 9.62
CA CYS A 213 -20.11 22.74 8.44
C CYS A 213 -21.00 22.90 7.21
#